data_AF-A0A8S9B4S5-F1
#
_entry.id   AF-A0A8S9B4S5-F1
#
_cell.length_a   1.000
_cell.length_b   1.000
_cell.length_c   1.000
_cell.angle_alpha   90.00
_cell.angle_beta   90.00
_cell.angle_gamma   90.00
#
_symmetry.space_group_name_H-M   'P 1'
#
loop_
_entity.id
_entity.type
_entity.pdbx_description
1 polymer ?
#
loop_
_entity_poly.entity_id
_entity_poly.type
_entity_poly.pdbx_seq_one_letter_code
_entity_poly.pdbx_strand_id
1 'polypeptide(L)' 'MAMGGKQNSPEGLTGGITHIFVEEFENEQDRKYYLEKDPVHLAFVKSVGAVVKKAQVVDFTPGMF' A
#
# COMPACT_ATOMS: atom_id res chain seq x y z
N MET A 1 -4.96 -8.02 -7.97
CA MET A 1 -4.45 -7.03 -8.95
C MET A 1 -3.57 -6.03 -8.20
N ALA A 2 -2.53 -5.48 -8.83
CA ALA A 2 -1.74 -4.40 -8.22
C ALA A 2 -1.71 -3.19 -9.15
N MET A 3 -1.91 -1.99 -8.60
CA MET A 3 -1.84 -0.73 -9.33
C MET A 3 -1.16 0.34 -8.49
N GLY A 4 -0.54 1.32 -9.14
CA GLY A 4 0.07 2.44 -8.45
C GLY A 4 0.25 3.65 -9.36
N GLY A 5 0.34 4.82 -8.75
CA GLY A 5 0.44 6.07 -9.48
C GLY A 5 0.73 7.28 -8.61
N LYS A 6 1.06 8.39 -9.27
CA LYS A 6 1.25 9.69 -8.63
C LYS A 6 -0.10 10.22 -8.17
N GLN A 7 -0.14 10.72 -6.93
CA GLN A 7 -1.27 11.49 -6.43
C GLN A 7 -1.41 12.77 -7.30
N ASN A 8 -2.56 12.96 -7.95
CA ASN A 8 -2.85 14.07 -8.85
C ASN A 8 -4.14 14.85 -8.51
N SER A 9 -4.70 14.71 -7.31
CA SER A 9 -5.87 15.48 -6.89
C SER A 9 -5.51 16.97 -6.78
N PRO A 10 -6.31 17.86 -7.36
CA PRO A 10 -6.12 19.30 -7.25
C PRO A 10 -6.61 19.86 -5.92
N GLU A 11 -7.25 19.07 -5.06
CA GLU A 11 -7.94 19.55 -3.86
C GLU A 11 -6.99 19.92 -2.71
N GLY A 12 -5.71 19.57 -2.81
CA GLY A 12 -4.69 19.93 -1.81
C GLY A 12 -4.81 19.18 -0.47
N LEU A 13 -5.72 18.22 -0.35
CA LEU A 13 -5.98 17.44 0.86
C LEU A 13 -5.19 16.13 0.96
N THR A 14 -4.07 16.02 0.24
CA THR A 14 -3.30 14.76 0.13
C THR A 14 -2.55 14.38 1.40
N GLY A 15 -2.47 15.27 2.39
CA GLY A 15 -1.73 15.03 3.62
C GLY A 15 -0.23 14.77 3.40
N GLY A 16 0.34 15.28 2.30
CA GLY A 16 1.74 15.08 1.92
C GLY A 16 2.03 13.75 1.23
N ILE A 17 1.02 12.93 0.95
CA ILE A 17 1.17 11.71 0.15
C ILE A 17 1.32 12.09 -1.32
N THR A 18 2.35 11.52 -1.97
CA THR A 18 2.71 11.84 -3.37
C THR A 18 2.45 10.69 -4.34
N HIS A 19 2.36 9.47 -3.83
CA HIS A 19 2.13 8.25 -4.61
C HIS A 19 1.17 7.36 -3.84
N ILE A 20 0.33 6.63 -4.58
CA ILE A 20 -0.64 5.68 -4.04
C ILE A 20 -0.39 4.34 -4.72
N PHE A 21 -0.50 3.27 -3.94
CA PHE A 21 -0.46 1.89 -4.41
C PHE A 21 -1.69 1.17 -3.84
N VAL A 22 -2.31 0.32 -4.65
CA VAL A 22 -3.43 -0.54 -4.28
C VAL A 22 -3.07 -1.96 -4.65
N GLU A 23 -3.24 -2.87 -3.70
CA GLU A 23 -3.03 -4.28 -3.88
C GLU A 23 -4.28 -5.03 -3.41
N GLU A 24 -4.85 -5.81 -4.33
CA GLU A 24 -6.03 -6.62 -4.07
C GLU A 24 -5.62 -8.07 -3.86
N PHE A 25 -6.08 -8.63 -2.74
CA PHE A 25 -5.93 -10.04 -2.38
C PHE A 25 -7.28 -10.75 -2.56
N GLU A 26 -7.23 -12.00 -3.01
CA GLU A 26 -8.45 -12.81 -3.19
C GLU A 26 -9.11 -13.14 -1.84
N ASN A 27 -8.31 -13.27 -0.78
CA ASN A 27 -8.76 -13.59 0.57
C ASN A 27 -7.77 -13.09 1.64
N GLU A 28 -8.15 -13.26 2.91
CA GLU A 28 -7.34 -12.83 4.05
C GLU A 28 -6.05 -13.66 4.21
N GLN A 29 -6.07 -14.95 3.86
CA GLN A 29 -4.91 -15.82 3.97
C GLN A 29 -3.78 -15.38 3.02
N ASP A 30 -4.13 -14.95 1.80
CA ASP A 30 -3.17 -14.44 0.83
C ASP A 30 -2.54 -13.14 1.31
N ARG A 31 -3.35 -12.20 1.81
CA ARG A 31 -2.84 -10.97 2.43
C ARG A 31 -1.91 -11.28 3.60
N LYS A 32 -2.28 -12.22 4.46
CA LYS A 32 -1.47 -12.62 5.61
C LYS A 32 -0.13 -13.22 5.17
N TYR A 33 -0.14 -14.08 4.16
CA TYR A 33 1.10 -14.61 3.59
C TYR A 33 1.99 -13.48 3.05
N TYR A 34 1.42 -12.56 2.27
CA TYR A 34 2.15 -11.43 1.70
C TYR A 34 2.81 -10.56 2.77
N LEU A 35 2.08 -10.20 3.83
CA LEU A 35 2.60 -9.33 4.89
C LEU A 35 3.64 -10.02 5.79
N GLU A 36 3.45 -11.31 6.09
CA GLU A 36 4.21 -11.99 7.15
C GLU A 36 5.27 -12.97 6.64
N LYS A 37 5.09 -13.54 5.44
CA LYS A 37 5.84 -14.70 4.97
C LYS A 37 6.50 -14.51 3.61
N ASP A 38 5.99 -13.63 2.76
CA ASP A 38 6.58 -13.38 1.45
C ASP A 38 7.97 -12.74 1.60
N PRO A 39 9.06 -13.45 1.25
CA PRO A 39 10.41 -12.93 1.40
C PRO A 39 10.65 -11.69 0.52
N VAL A 40 9.91 -11.53 -0.59
CA VAL A 40 10.05 -10.37 -1.50
C VAL A 40 9.46 -9.13 -0.84
N HIS A 41 8.24 -9.22 -0.31
CA HIS A 41 7.62 -8.12 0.43
C HIS A 41 8.45 -7.71 1.65
N LEU A 42 8.90 -8.69 2.44
CA LEU A 42 9.72 -8.43 3.64
C LEU A 42 11.07 -7.77 3.31
N ALA A 43 11.69 -8.12 2.17
CA ALA A 43 12.90 -7.45 1.70
C ALA A 43 12.60 -6.00 1.26
N PHE A 44 11.47 -5.78 0.57
CA PHE A 44 11.06 -4.46 0.12
C PHE A 44 10.83 -3.51 1.30
N VAL A 45 10.06 -3.92 2.32
CA VAL A 45 9.80 -3.10 3.52
C VAL A 45 11.09 -2.66 4.22
N LYS A 46 12.11 -3.53 4.26
CA LYS A 46 13.43 -3.19 4.83
C LYS A 46 14.19 -2.17 3.98
N SER A 47 14.01 -2.19 2.67
CA SER A 47 14.74 -1.30 1.74
C SER A 47 14.14 0.10 1.63
N VAL A 48 12.83 0.24 1.79
CA VAL A 48 12.10 1.44 1.39
C VAL A 48 12.21 2.60 2.40
N GLY A 49 12.59 2.31 3.64
CA GLY A 49 12.67 3.31 4.72
C GLY A 49 13.63 4.48 4.45
N ALA A 50 14.65 4.28 3.60
CA ALA A 50 15.59 5.34 3.23
C ALA A 50 15.01 6.36 2.24
N VAL A 51 13.94 6.02 1.51
CA VAL A 51 13.36 6.85 0.43
C VAL A 51 11.93 7.31 0.72
N VAL A 52 11.26 6.72 1.71
CA VAL A 52 9.91 7.09 2.13
C VAL A 52 9.93 7.92 3.41
N LYS A 53 9.53 9.19 3.30
CA LYS A 53 9.39 10.10 4.45
C LYS A 53 8.12 9.85 5.28
N LYS A 54 7.03 9.43 4.63
CA LYS A 54 5.72 9.20 5.24
C LYS A 54 5.02 8.07 4.51
N ALA A 55 4.46 7.13 5.26
CA ALA A 55 3.57 6.09 4.76
C ALA A 55 2.24 6.13 5.51
N GLN A 56 1.16 5.82 4.80
CA GLN A 56 -0.16 5.58 5.38
C GLN A 56 -0.71 4.33 4.71
N VAL A 57 -1.10 3.35 5.52
CA VAL A 57 -1.61 2.06 5.06
C VAL A 57 -3.06 1.96 5.53
N VAL A 58 -3.95 1.59 4.62
CA VAL A 58 -5.37 1.38 4.89
C VAL A 58 -5.81 0.11 4.20
N ASP A 59 -6.54 -0.72 4.93
CA ASP A 59 -7.14 -1.95 4.43
C ASP A 59 -8.66 -1.79 4.44
N PHE A 60 -9.31 -2.23 3.36
CA PHE A 60 -10.75 -2.19 3.26
C PHE A 60 -11.26 -3.36 2.42
N THR A 61 -12.53 -3.71 2.62
CA THR A 61 -13.25 -4.66 1.78
C THR A 61 -14.28 -3.88 0.96
N PRO A 62 -14.26 -3.96 -0.39
CA PRO A 62 -15.24 -3.27 -1.22
C PRO A 62 -16.68 -3.58 -0.78
N GLY A 63 -17.48 -2.53 -0.56
CA GLY A 63 -18.88 -2.66 -0.16
C GLY A 63 -19.15 -2.77 1.35
N MET A 64 -18.11 -2.74 2.19
CA MET A 64 -18.24 -2.67 3.66
C MET A 64 -18.06 -1.21 4.11
N PHE A 65 -19.09 -0.62 4.74
CA PHE A 65 -19.14 0.78 5.19
C PHE A 65 -19.15 0.92 6.71
#